data_AF-A0A6P0XD14-F1
#
_entry.id   AF-A0A6P0XD14-F1
#
_cell.length_a   1.000
_cell.length_b   1.000
_cell.length_c   1.000
_cell.angle_alpha   90.00
_cell.angle_beta   90.00
_cell.angle_gamma   90.00
#
_symmetry.space_group_name_H-M   'P 1'
#
loop_
_entity.id
_entity.type
_entity.pdbx_description
1 polymer ?
#
loop_
_entity_poly.entity_id
_entity_poly.type
_entity_poly.pdbx_seq_one_letter_code
_entity_poly.pdbx_strand_id
1 'polypeptide(L)' 'MPEITEIDELQTFIGHKKHKVWIWTVVNHWKPGILLWVVGDRSSKTFEYLWLIIRCWHSFWYVSDGYSVYRS' A
#
# COMPACT_ATOMS: atom_id res chain seq x y z
N MET A 1 9.14 -14.70 5.88
CA MET A 1 8.35 -13.47 5.65
C MET A 1 6.92 -13.89 5.35
N PRO A 2 5.88 -13.06 5.58
CA PRO A 2 4.50 -13.48 5.37
C PRO A 2 4.26 -13.81 3.90
N GLU A 3 3.44 -14.84 3.67
CA GLU A 3 3.11 -15.40 2.35
C GLU A 3 1.95 -14.66 1.66
N ILE A 4 1.14 -13.95 2.46
CA ILE A 4 -0.01 -13.15 2.02
C ILE A 4 0.10 -11.77 2.68
N THR A 5 0.08 -10.73 1.86
CA THR A 5 0.18 -9.33 2.28
C THR A 5 -0.94 -8.53 1.64
N GLU A 6 -1.68 -7.79 2.46
CA GLU A 6 -2.77 -6.94 1.98
C GLU A 6 -2.27 -5.51 1.83
N ILE A 7 -2.66 -4.85 0.74
CA ILE A 7 -2.27 -3.47 0.44
C ILE A 7 -3.54 -2.62 0.56
N ASP A 8 -3.49 -1.64 1.44
CA ASP A 8 -4.60 -0.73 1.69
C ASP A 8 -4.19 0.74 1.51
N GLU A 9 -5.15 1.56 1.09
CA GLU A 9 -4.96 2.97 0.74
C GLU A 9 -5.88 3.88 1.56
N LEU A 10 -5.29 4.66 2.46
CA LEU A 10 -6.02 5.58 3.32
C LEU A 10 -5.80 7.02 2.89
N GLN A 11 -6.87 7.72 2.50
CA GLN A 11 -6.84 9.16 2.27
C GLN A 11 -6.99 9.92 3.60
N THR A 12 -6.05 10.80 3.90
CA THR A 12 -6.14 11.75 5.03
C THR A 12 -5.74 13.16 4.59
N PHE A 13 -5.67 14.11 5.52
CA PHE A 13 -5.26 15.48 5.26
C PHE A 13 -4.40 16.06 6.38
N ILE A 14 -3.49 16.97 6.03
CA ILE A 14 -2.62 17.65 7.01
C ILE A 14 -3.11 19.07 7.22
N GLY A 15 -3.67 19.35 8.40
CA GLY A 15 -4.17 20.67 8.83
C GLY A 15 -5.46 21.09 8.13
N HIS A 16 -5.47 21.17 6.80
CA HIS A 16 -6.61 21.56 5.97
C HIS A 16 -7.04 20.43 5.04
N LYS A 17 -8.36 20.24 4.87
CA LYS A 17 -8.95 19.23 3.96
C LYS A 17 -8.52 19.34 2.49
N LYS A 18 -7.98 20.50 2.07
CA LYS A 18 -7.42 20.70 0.73
C LYS A 18 -6.05 20.05 0.56
N HIS A 19 -5.31 19.84 1.65
CA HIS A 19 -3.98 19.20 1.65
C HIS A 19 -4.15 17.70 1.88
N LYS A 20 -4.73 17.04 0.88
CA LYS A 20 -4.95 15.60 0.91
C LYS A 20 -3.62 14.87 0.76
N VAL A 21 -3.43 13.85 1.57
CA VAL A 21 -2.30 12.92 1.49
C VAL A 21 -2.84 11.50 1.51
N TRP A 22 -2.11 10.60 0.87
CA TRP A 22 -2.44 9.18 0.84
C TRP A 22 -1.41 8.41 1.64
N ILE A 23 -1.90 7.55 2.52
CA ILE A 23 -1.09 6.61 3.27
C ILE A 23 -1.35 5.25 2.66
N TRP A 24 -0.32 4.66 2.09
CA TRP A 24 -0.34 3.29 1.61
C TRP A 24 0.22 2.41 2.71
N THR A 25 -0.48 1.33 3.04
CA THR A 25 -0.05 0.39 4.06
C THR A 25 -0.01 -1.01 3.51
N VAL A 26 1.00 -1.77 3.93
CA VAL A 26 1.11 -3.21 3.69
C VAL A 26 0.96 -3.88 5.03
N VAL A 27 -0.08 -4.68 5.18
CA VAL A 27 -0.38 -5.38 6.42
C VAL A 27 -0.29 -6.88 6.22
N ASN A 28 0.02 -7.59 7.29
CA ASN A 28 0.00 -9.05 7.26
C ASN A 28 -1.43 -9.53 7.46
N HIS A 29 -1.93 -10.32 6.50
CA HIS A 29 -3.30 -10.84 6.56
C HIS A 29 -3.54 -11.78 7.76
N TRP A 30 -2.51 -12.53 8.18
CA TRP A 30 -2.61 -13.55 9.21
C TRP A 30 -2.30 -13.06 10.62
N LYS A 31 -1.50 -12.00 10.75
CA LYS A 31 -1.07 -11.48 12.04
C LYS A 31 -1.27 -9.97 12.08
N PRO A 32 -1.82 -9.42 13.17
CA PRO A 32 -1.93 -7.98 13.32
C PRO A 32 -0.54 -7.34 13.26
N GLY A 33 -0.37 -6.37 12.37
CA GLY A 33 0.88 -5.63 12.21
C GLY A 33 1.04 -5.00 10.83
N ILE A 34 1.60 -3.79 10.81
CA ILE A 34 2.00 -3.09 9.59
C ILE A 34 3.41 -3.56 9.23
N LEU A 35 3.56 -4.10 8.03
CA LEU A 35 4.84 -4.56 7.49
C LEU A 35 5.61 -3.42 6.83
N LEU A 36 4.88 -2.54 6.12
CA LEU A 36 5.43 -1.38 5.42
C LEU A 36 4.35 -0.31 5.30
N TRP A 37 4.76 0.94 5.20
CA TRP A 37 3.88 2.04 4.85
C TRP A 37 4.65 3.13 4.10
N VAL A 38 3.95 3.89 3.27
CA VAL A 38 4.49 5.09 2.61
C VAL A 38 3.44 6.18 2.54
N VAL A 39 3.87 7.42 2.75
CA VAL A 39 3.03 8.61 2.56
C VAL A 39 3.34 9.21 1.21
N GLY A 40 2.30 9.48 0.42
CA GLY A 40 2.43 10.09 -0.89
C GLY A 40 1.08 10.50 -1.47
N ASP A 41 0.92 10.23 -2.75
CA ASP A 41 -0.29 10.47 -3.53
C ASP A 41 -0.94 9.14 -3.95
N ARG A 42 -2.12 9.22 -4.58
CA ARG A 42 -2.82 8.04 -5.12
C ARG A 42 -2.27 7.59 -6.49
N SER A 43 -0.99 7.84 -6.77
CA SER A 43 -0.40 7.54 -8.08
C SER A 43 0.23 6.15 -8.14
N SER A 44 0.33 5.61 -9.35
CA SER A 44 1.07 4.37 -9.62
C SER A 44 2.55 4.45 -9.27
N LYS A 45 3.13 5.65 -9.31
CA LYS A 45 4.54 5.87 -8.96
C LYS A 45 4.79 5.62 -7.47
N THR A 46 3.89 6.08 -6.61
CA THR A 46 3.97 5.80 -5.16
C THR A 46 3.79 4.31 -4.88
N PHE A 47 2.87 3.66 -5.61
CA PHE A 47 2.67 2.22 -5.54
C PHE A 47 3.89 1.42 -6.00
N GLU A 48 4.57 1.83 -7.08
CA GLU A 48 5.74 1.11 -7.62
C GLU A 48 6.88 0.99 -6.60
N TYR A 49 7.15 2.06 -5.83
CA TYR A 49 8.14 2.01 -4.75
C TYR A 49 7.81 0.95 -3.68
N LEU A 50 6.54 0.87 -3.31
CA LEU A 50 6.03 -0.09 -2.34
C LEU A 50 6.06 -1.51 -2.92
N TRP A 51 5.74 -1.65 -4.21
CA TRP A 51 5.77 -2.91 -4.95
C TRP A 51 7.19 -3.48 -5.09
N LEU A 52 8.20 -2.65 -5.34
CA LEU A 52 9.60 -3.09 -5.41
C LEU A 52 10.04 -3.78 -4.11
N ILE A 53 9.63 -3.26 -2.95
CA ILE A 53 9.96 -3.84 -1.64
C ILE A 53 9.20 -5.15 -1.42
N ILE A 54 7.90 -5.18 -1.76
CA ILE A 54 7.07 -6.40 -1.63
C ILE A 54 7.61 -7.53 -2.52
N ARG A 55 8.06 -7.22 -3.74
CA ARG A 55 8.66 -8.20 -4.66
C ARG A 55 9.89 -8.90 -4.07
N CYS A 56 10.68 -8.21 -3.23
CA CYS A 56 11.80 -8.82 -2.54
C CYS A 56 11.37 -9.86 -1.49
N TRP A 57 10.11 -9.84 -1.05
CA TRP A 57 9.62 -10.74 0.01
C TRP A 57 9.08 -12.06 -0.53
N HIS A 58 9.05 -12.26 -1.86
CA HIS A 58 8.46 -13.45 -2.51
C HIS A 58 7.02 -13.73 -2.03
N SER A 59 6.28 -12.69 -1.66
CA SER A 59 4.89 -12.77 -1.19
C SER A 59 3.97 -12.47 -2.37
N PHE A 60 3.42 -13.52 -2.98
CA PHE A 60 2.75 -13.44 -4.30
C PHE A 60 1.23 -13.27 -4.23
N TRP A 61 0.68 -13.17 -3.02
CA TRP A 61 -0.76 -12.96 -2.83
C TRP A 61 -1.02 -11.59 -2.21
N TYR A 62 -1.54 -10.69 -3.03
CA TYR A 62 -2.09 -9.41 -2.62
C TYR A 62 -3.56 -9.33 -3.01
N VAL A 63 -4.39 -8.91 -2.07
CA VAL A 63 -5.81 -8.61 -2.28
C VAL A 63 -5.92 -7.10 -2.37
N SER A 64 -6.44 -6.60 -3.49
CA SER A 64 -6.73 -5.18 -3.68
C SER A 64 -8.13 -4.99 -4.21
N ASP A 65 -8.69 -3.79 -4.01
CA ASP A 65 -10.06 -3.43 -4.39
C ASP A 65 -10.29 -3.27 -5.91
N GLY A 66 -9.30 -3.63 -6.73
CA GLY A 66 -9.39 -3.57 -8.19
C GLY A 66 -9.14 -2.19 -8.78
N TYR A 67 -8.57 -1.23 -8.02
CA TYR A 67 -8.15 0.06 -8.56
C TYR A 67 -7.13 -0.10 -9.71
N SER A 68 -7.18 0.83 -10.68
CA SER A 68 -6.42 0.72 -11.95
C SER A 68 -4.91 0.67 -11.76
N VAL A 69 -4.41 1.20 -10.64
CA VAL A 69 -2.99 1.20 -10.29
C VAL A 69 -2.44 -0.20 -10.03
N TYR A 70 -3.27 -1.16 -9.59
CA TYR A 70 -2.85 -2.53 -9.32
C TYR A 70 -2.72 -3.41 -10.57
N ARG A 71 -3.14 -2.91 -11.75
CA ARG A 71 -3.16 -3.65 -13.03
C ARG A 71 -2.00 -3.32 -13.97
N SER A 72 -1.14 -2.36 -13.62
CA SER A 72 0.03 -1.96 -14.44
C SER A 72 1.29 -2.72 -14.07
#